data_AF-A0AAW0A8P1-F1
#
_entry.id   AF-A0AAW0A8P1-F1
#
_cell.length_a   1.000
_cell.length_b   1.000
_cell.length_c   1.000
_cell.angle_alpha   90.00
_cell.angle_beta   90.00
_cell.angle_gamma   90.00
#
_symmetry.space_group_name_H-M   'P 1'
#
loop_
_entity.id
_entity.type
_entity.pdbx_description
1 polymer ?
#
loop_
_entity_poly.entity_id
_entity_poly.type
_entity_poly.pdbx_seq_one_letter_code
_entity_poly.pdbx_strand_id
1 'polypeptide(L)'
;MPLYVPTSAPTPSKTFARSSTPTTAIAITKLTKSWTDNNDQLKQLWAAQVETDRQIQAAEEAQRQLEADQDAAEAARVAEEEKLEAEKKKPKLGDFDVNNARLSSNDDISSLKLSRNDENQLTVQSGPASSTHKNMARDEHLTWRQFSLGSNRYIKEIVRAGWPRVHVEALTQFFYSLEQHDLHNIEGDGENILKIYADRIRSEWFRTLGSSQSFNIAIIEEKIMSKISDEYFTKKRSSQPPVELSFR
;
A
#
# COMPACT_ATOMS: atom_id res chain seq x y z
N MET A 1 -53.79 -65.22 -43.13
CA MET A 1 -54.23 -64.92 -44.50
C MET A 1 -55.67 -64.45 -44.43
N PRO A 2 -56.06 -63.24 -44.87
CA PRO A 2 -55.27 -62.00 -45.08
C PRO A 2 -54.58 -61.52 -43.75
N LEU A 3 -54.28 -60.24 -43.45
CA LEU A 3 -53.56 -59.18 -44.19
C LEU A 3 -52.81 -58.28 -43.15
N TYR A 4 -52.35 -57.09 -43.53
CA TYR A 4 -51.57 -56.12 -42.74
C TYR A 4 -52.08 -54.68 -42.95
N VAL A 5 -52.33 -53.93 -41.86
CA VAL A 5 -52.16 -52.46 -41.78
C VAL A 5 -51.87 -52.08 -40.31
N PRO A 6 -50.68 -51.57 -39.96
CA PRO A 6 -50.43 -50.97 -38.66
C PRO A 6 -50.71 -49.46 -38.67
N THR A 7 -51.37 -49.00 -37.61
CA THR A 7 -51.74 -47.61 -37.34
C THR A 7 -50.53 -46.68 -37.22
N SER A 8 -50.71 -45.44 -37.68
CA SER A 8 -49.78 -44.32 -37.60
C SER A 8 -49.08 -44.17 -36.24
N ALA A 9 -47.75 -43.99 -36.27
CA ALA A 9 -46.92 -43.47 -35.18
C ALA A 9 -46.07 -42.29 -35.71
N PRO A 10 -45.79 -41.26 -34.88
CA PRO A 10 -45.39 -39.94 -35.38
C PRO A 10 -43.92 -39.86 -35.84
N THR A 11 -43.71 -39.10 -36.92
CA THR A 11 -42.38 -38.74 -37.44
C THR A 11 -41.60 -37.80 -36.50
N PRO A 12 -40.34 -38.09 -36.14
CA PRO A 12 -39.45 -37.14 -35.47
C PRO A 12 -38.86 -36.12 -36.46
N SER A 13 -39.69 -35.20 -36.96
CA SER A 13 -39.31 -34.18 -37.94
C SER A 13 -38.72 -32.92 -37.30
N LYS A 14 -37.49 -33.00 -36.77
CA LYS A 14 -36.49 -31.90 -36.77
C LYS A 14 -35.14 -32.34 -36.19
N THR A 15 -34.34 -33.05 -37.01
CA THR A 15 -32.88 -32.94 -36.86
C THR A 15 -32.48 -31.51 -37.21
N PHE A 16 -32.26 -30.68 -36.19
CA PHE A 16 -31.68 -29.36 -36.37
C PHE A 16 -30.18 -29.54 -36.67
N ALA A 17 -29.89 -29.88 -37.93
CA ALA A 17 -28.53 -29.97 -38.45
C ALA A 17 -27.91 -28.57 -38.40
N ARG A 18 -27.29 -28.23 -37.27
CA ARG A 18 -26.47 -27.02 -37.12
C ARG A 18 -25.25 -27.20 -38.01
N SER A 19 -25.36 -26.81 -39.26
CA SER A 19 -24.23 -26.65 -40.17
C SER A 19 -23.32 -25.56 -39.60
N SER A 20 -22.36 -25.95 -38.74
CA SER A 20 -21.23 -25.11 -38.37
C SER A 20 -20.43 -24.87 -39.63
N THR A 21 -20.67 -23.73 -40.29
CA THR A 21 -20.01 -23.38 -41.54
C THR A 21 -18.50 -23.32 -41.31
N PRO A 22 -17.67 -23.76 -42.27
CA PRO A 22 -16.21 -23.82 -42.11
C PRO A 22 -15.61 -22.45 -41.74
N THR A 23 -16.27 -21.36 -42.13
CA THR A 23 -15.98 -19.98 -41.71
C THR A 23 -15.86 -19.82 -40.19
N THR A 24 -16.70 -20.49 -39.40
CA THR A 24 -16.67 -20.37 -37.92
C THR A 24 -15.44 -21.04 -37.31
N ALA A 25 -15.04 -22.21 -37.81
CA ALA A 25 -13.83 -22.90 -37.37
C ALA A 25 -12.57 -22.08 -37.71
N ILE A 26 -12.50 -21.53 -38.92
CA ILE A 26 -11.39 -20.67 -39.37
C ILE A 26 -11.30 -19.39 -38.52
N ALA A 27 -12.45 -18.77 -38.18
CA ALA A 27 -12.49 -17.59 -37.32
C ALA A 27 -11.99 -17.88 -35.90
N ILE A 28 -12.39 -19.00 -35.31
CA ILE A 28 -11.90 -19.46 -33.99
C ILE A 28 -10.39 -19.67 -34.04
N THR A 29 -9.87 -20.43 -35.03
CA THR A 29 -8.44 -20.69 -35.18
C THR A 29 -7.63 -19.40 -35.32
N LYS A 30 -8.12 -18.42 -36.11
CA LYS A 30 -7.47 -17.11 -36.27
C LYS A 30 -7.44 -16.33 -34.95
N LEU A 31 -8.54 -16.32 -34.20
CA LEU A 31 -8.61 -15.64 -32.90
C LEU A 31 -7.71 -16.29 -31.86
N THR A 32 -7.74 -17.62 -31.74
CA THR A 32 -6.85 -18.37 -30.84
C THR A 32 -5.39 -18.09 -31.15
N LYS A 33 -4.99 -18.15 -32.43
CA LYS A 33 -3.62 -17.80 -32.84
C LYS A 33 -3.26 -16.36 -32.45
N SER A 34 -4.08 -15.39 -32.80
CA SER A 34 -3.83 -13.97 -32.49
C SER A 34 -3.73 -13.70 -30.99
N TRP A 35 -4.51 -14.41 -30.17
CA TRP A 35 -4.46 -14.30 -28.71
C TRP A 35 -3.21 -14.95 -28.12
N THR A 36 -2.82 -16.13 -28.61
CA THR A 36 -1.57 -16.81 -28.21
C THR A 36 -0.35 -15.97 -28.57
N ASP A 37 -0.27 -15.49 -29.82
CA ASP A 37 0.83 -14.65 -30.30
C ASP A 37 0.99 -13.38 -29.43
N ASN A 38 -0.11 -12.70 -29.08
CA ASN A 38 -0.11 -11.54 -28.19
C ASN A 38 0.28 -11.87 -26.73
N ASN A 39 -0.23 -12.98 -26.19
CA ASN A 39 0.10 -13.43 -24.83
C ASN A 39 1.60 -13.77 -24.71
N ASP A 40 2.18 -14.43 -25.72
CA ASP A 40 3.59 -14.76 -25.73
C ASP A 40 4.48 -13.52 -25.92
N GLN A 41 4.04 -12.50 -26.67
CA GLN A 41 4.70 -11.18 -26.69
C GLN A 41 4.68 -10.51 -25.31
N LEU A 42 3.55 -10.51 -24.61
CA LEU A 42 3.45 -9.92 -23.26
C LEU A 42 4.36 -10.65 -22.24
N LYS A 43 4.48 -11.98 -22.33
CA LYS A 43 5.45 -12.76 -21.51
C LYS A 43 6.90 -12.38 -21.82
N GLN A 44 7.24 -12.17 -23.09
CA GLN A 44 8.60 -11.75 -23.48
C GLN A 44 8.93 -10.35 -22.96
N LEU A 45 7.99 -9.40 -23.05
CA LEU A 45 8.15 -8.06 -22.49
C LEU A 45 8.26 -8.08 -20.96
N TRP A 46 7.45 -8.89 -20.27
CA TRP A 46 7.59 -9.12 -18.83
C TRP A 46 8.98 -9.65 -18.49
N ALA A 47 9.45 -10.70 -19.17
CA ALA A 47 10.75 -11.31 -18.90
C ALA A 47 11.91 -10.30 -19.08
N ALA A 48 11.83 -9.46 -20.11
CA ALA A 48 12.81 -8.38 -20.33
C ALA A 48 12.76 -7.30 -19.24
N GLN A 49 11.57 -6.93 -18.76
CA GLN A 49 11.41 -5.99 -17.65
C GLN A 49 12.02 -6.55 -16.36
N VAL A 50 11.71 -7.79 -15.98
CA VAL A 50 12.24 -8.43 -14.76
C VAL A 50 13.77 -8.53 -14.79
N GLU A 51 14.36 -8.82 -15.95
CA GLU A 51 15.82 -8.84 -16.10
C GLU A 51 16.42 -7.42 -15.99
N THR A 52 15.73 -6.40 -16.50
CA THR A 52 16.15 -5.00 -16.35
C THR A 52 16.10 -4.55 -14.89
N ASP A 53 15.01 -4.87 -14.18
CA ASP A 53 14.85 -4.56 -12.75
C ASP A 53 15.91 -5.28 -11.90
N ARG A 54 16.22 -6.55 -12.25
CA ARG A 54 17.30 -7.33 -11.61
C ARG A 54 18.68 -6.70 -11.83
N GLN A 55 18.96 -6.19 -13.04
CA GLN A 55 20.22 -5.50 -13.35
C GLN A 55 20.33 -4.15 -12.63
N ILE A 56 19.23 -3.40 -12.50
CA ILE A 56 19.19 -2.15 -11.71
C ILE A 56 19.48 -2.45 -10.23
N GLN A 57 18.84 -3.46 -9.64
CA GLN A 57 19.07 -3.86 -8.25
C GLN A 57 20.53 -4.28 -8.01
N ALA A 58 21.09 -5.12 -8.90
CA ALA A 58 22.49 -5.54 -8.80
C ALA A 58 23.48 -4.36 -8.95
N ALA A 59 23.16 -3.35 -9.77
CA ALA A 59 23.97 -2.14 -9.91
C ALA A 59 23.89 -1.24 -8.66
N GLU A 60 22.70 -1.07 -8.06
CA GLU A 60 22.52 -0.34 -6.80
C GLU A 60 23.22 -1.04 -5.61
N GLU A 61 23.19 -2.37 -5.57
CA GLU A 61 23.95 -3.17 -4.60
C GLU A 61 25.46 -3.02 -4.79
N ALA A 62 25.96 -3.10 -6.02
CA ALA A 62 27.38 -2.88 -6.32
C ALA A 62 27.83 -1.44 -5.97
N GLN A 63 26.98 -0.43 -6.20
CA GLN A 63 27.27 0.95 -5.81
C GLN A 63 27.33 1.11 -4.29
N ARG A 64 26.36 0.53 -3.55
CA ARG A 64 26.35 0.55 -2.07
C ARG A 64 27.54 -0.19 -1.48
N GLN A 65 27.98 -1.29 -2.10
CA GLN A 65 29.20 -1.99 -1.66
C GLN A 65 30.44 -1.12 -1.86
N LEU A 66 30.56 -0.44 -3.00
CA LEU A 66 31.68 0.47 -3.27
C LEU A 66 31.70 1.66 -2.30
N GLU A 67 30.55 2.24 -1.98
CA GLU A 67 30.40 3.33 -1.01
C GLU A 67 30.80 2.84 0.40
N ALA A 68 30.31 1.68 0.84
CA ALA A 68 30.68 1.08 2.12
C ALA A 68 32.18 0.72 2.22
N ASP A 69 32.79 0.25 1.12
CA ASP A 69 34.23 -0.03 1.04
C ASP A 69 35.06 1.27 1.10
N GLN A 70 34.55 2.38 0.52
CA GLN A 70 35.16 3.71 0.62
C GLN A 70 35.07 4.28 2.04
N ASP A 71 33.88 4.24 2.65
CA ASP A 71 33.65 4.67 4.04
C ASP A 71 34.54 3.89 5.01
N ALA A 72 34.67 2.57 4.81
CA ALA A 72 35.55 1.72 5.62
C ALA A 72 37.03 2.10 5.47
N ALA A 73 37.47 2.46 4.26
CA ALA A 73 38.84 2.91 4.01
C ALA A 73 39.10 4.31 4.61
N GLU A 74 38.15 5.24 4.56
CA GLU A 74 38.27 6.55 5.20
C GLU A 74 38.27 6.42 6.73
N ALA A 75 37.35 5.63 7.30
CA ALA A 75 37.33 5.35 8.74
C ALA A 75 38.63 4.70 9.24
N ALA A 76 39.23 3.79 8.46
CA ALA A 76 40.53 3.20 8.79
C ALA A 76 41.65 4.25 8.80
N ARG A 77 41.66 5.18 7.84
CA ARG A 77 42.62 6.30 7.81
C ARG A 77 42.46 7.25 8.98
N VAL A 78 41.22 7.66 9.29
CA VAL A 78 40.93 8.54 10.43
C VAL A 78 41.35 7.88 11.74
N ALA A 79 41.10 6.58 11.91
CA ALA A 79 41.52 5.84 13.10
C ALA A 79 43.05 5.66 13.22
N GLU A 80 43.79 5.66 12.11
CA GLU A 80 45.26 5.67 12.12
C GLU A 80 45.80 7.06 12.52
N GLU A 81 45.25 8.12 11.93
CA GLU A 81 45.59 9.52 12.25
C GLU A 81 45.25 9.86 13.72
N GLU A 82 44.12 9.37 14.25
CA GLU A 82 43.72 9.52 15.66
C GLU A 82 44.70 8.83 16.62
N LYS A 83 45.16 7.60 16.31
CA LYS A 83 46.16 6.90 17.12
C LYS A 83 47.47 7.67 17.20
N LEU A 84 47.93 8.22 16.07
CA LEU A 84 49.15 9.04 16.02
C LEU A 84 49.00 10.34 16.83
N GLU A 85 47.83 10.96 16.86
CA GLU A 85 47.55 12.12 17.72
C GLU A 85 47.44 11.75 19.21
N ALA A 86 46.82 10.61 19.53
CA ALA A 86 46.71 10.10 20.90
C ALA A 86 48.09 9.75 21.50
N GLU A 87 49.01 9.22 20.68
CA GLU A 87 50.39 8.95 21.11
C GLU A 87 51.19 10.24 21.42
N LYS A 88 51.01 11.30 20.64
CA LYS A 88 51.62 12.62 20.90
C LYS A 88 51.04 13.31 22.14
N LYS A 89 49.78 13.05 22.49
CA LYS A 89 49.03 13.79 23.52
C LYS A 89 49.06 13.19 24.93
N LYS A 90 49.74 12.07 25.19
CA LYS A 90 49.83 11.43 26.52
C LYS A 90 50.25 12.43 27.62
N PRO A 91 49.33 12.91 28.49
CA PRO A 91 49.67 13.89 29.51
C PRO A 91 50.30 13.20 30.72
N LYS A 92 51.19 13.90 31.44
CA LYS A 92 51.52 13.52 32.82
C LYS A 92 50.30 13.80 33.69
N LEU A 93 49.85 12.81 34.46
CA LEU A 93 48.65 12.90 35.30
C LEU A 93 48.66 14.14 36.21
N GLY A 94 47.56 14.89 36.17
CA GLY A 94 47.10 15.78 37.23
C GLY A 94 45.67 15.39 37.56
N ASP A 95 45.39 15.16 38.84
CA ASP A 95 44.11 14.66 39.35
C ASP A 95 43.01 15.74 39.26
N PHE A 96 41.80 15.40 38.79
CA PHE A 96 40.69 16.37 38.69
C PHE A 96 39.29 15.76 38.88
N ASP A 97 38.43 16.60 39.43
CA ASP A 97 37.25 16.25 40.23
C ASP A 97 36.00 15.84 39.42
N VAL A 98 35.22 14.92 39.98
CA VAL A 98 34.08 14.24 39.33
C VAL A 98 32.76 14.93 39.70
N ASN A 99 32.45 16.10 39.10
CA ASN A 99 31.16 16.76 39.32
C ASN A 99 30.70 17.74 38.22
N ASN A 100 30.57 17.32 36.96
CA ASN A 100 29.62 17.99 36.03
C ASN A 100 29.18 17.12 34.82
N ALA A 101 28.38 16.07 35.06
CA ALA A 101 27.71 15.32 33.98
C ALA A 101 26.27 15.80 33.79
N ARG A 102 26.07 16.95 33.12
CA ARG A 102 24.73 17.32 32.60
C ARG A 102 24.45 16.54 31.32
N LEU A 103 23.66 15.48 31.44
CA LEU A 103 23.12 14.75 30.29
C LEU A 103 22.13 15.63 29.53
N SER A 104 22.54 16.09 28.35
CA SER A 104 21.66 16.70 27.35
C SER A 104 21.22 15.63 26.36
N SER A 105 20.11 14.93 26.65
CA SER A 105 19.38 14.11 25.68
C SER A 105 17.98 14.71 25.57
N ASN A 106 17.76 15.44 24.48
CA ASN A 106 16.44 15.84 24.01
C ASN A 106 16.03 14.83 22.95
N ASP A 107 15.23 13.83 23.33
CA ASP A 107 14.54 12.96 22.38
C ASP A 107 13.03 13.09 22.61
N ASP A 108 12.33 13.56 21.57
CA ASP A 108 10.90 13.84 21.60
C ASP A 108 10.09 12.54 21.74
N ILE A 109 9.63 12.24 22.96
CA ILE A 109 8.60 11.23 23.23
C ILE A 109 7.41 11.91 23.90
N SER A 110 6.24 11.82 23.27
CA SER A 110 5.08 12.67 23.58
C SER A 110 4.44 12.38 24.96
N SER A 111 4.70 13.29 25.91
CA SER A 111 3.75 13.79 26.92
C SER A 111 2.86 12.79 27.69
N LEU A 112 3.45 11.80 28.35
CA LEU A 112 2.83 11.14 29.51
C LEU A 112 3.41 11.74 30.80
N LYS A 113 2.61 12.54 31.52
CA LYS A 113 3.04 13.10 32.81
C LYS A 113 2.58 12.20 33.95
N LEU A 114 3.55 11.63 34.66
CA LEU A 114 3.32 11.00 35.95
C LEU A 114 3.33 12.11 37.02
N SER A 115 2.19 12.32 37.67
CA SER A 115 2.07 13.27 38.78
C SER A 115 1.62 12.53 40.03
N ARG A 116 2.32 12.76 41.14
CA ARG A 116 1.95 12.24 42.45
C ARG A 116 1.22 13.34 43.22
N ASN A 117 -0.01 13.07 43.64
CA ASN A 117 -0.79 14.01 44.46
C ASN A 117 -0.37 13.90 45.94
N ASP A 118 -0.85 14.85 46.76
CA ASP A 118 -0.45 14.96 48.18
C ASP A 118 -0.89 13.75 49.05
N GLU A 119 -1.82 12.93 48.54
CA GLU A 119 -2.22 11.64 49.11
C GLU A 119 -1.30 10.48 48.70
N ASN A 120 -0.13 10.79 48.11
CA ASN A 120 0.90 9.85 47.67
C ASN A 120 0.47 8.90 46.51
N GLN A 121 -0.69 9.14 45.88
CA GLN A 121 -1.21 8.35 44.76
C GLN A 121 -0.56 8.78 43.44
N LEU A 122 -0.19 7.81 42.60
CA LEU A 122 0.33 8.06 41.25
C LEU A 122 -0.82 8.25 40.27
N THR A 123 -0.90 9.43 39.66
CA THR A 123 -1.85 9.72 38.58
C THR A 123 -1.11 9.85 37.25
N VAL A 124 -1.63 9.19 36.22
CA VAL A 124 -1.14 9.32 34.84
C VAL A 124 -2.00 10.37 34.15
N GLN A 125 -1.43 11.54 33.89
CA GLN A 125 -2.09 12.59 33.14
C GLN A 125 -1.55 12.60 31.71
N SER A 126 -2.43 12.29 30.74
CA SER A 126 -2.18 12.72 29.37
C SER A 126 -2.12 14.24 29.37
N GLY A 127 -1.06 14.81 28.81
CA GLY A 127 -1.07 16.24 28.48
C GLY A 127 -2.20 16.54 27.49
N PRO A 128 -2.60 17.82 27.31
CA PRO A 128 -3.34 18.20 26.12
C PRO A 128 -2.52 17.74 24.92
N ALA A 129 -3.12 16.89 24.08
CA ALA A 129 -2.43 16.32 22.92
C ALA A 129 -1.73 17.45 22.16
N SER A 130 -0.41 17.35 22.02
CA SER A 130 0.39 18.37 21.33
C SER A 130 -0.20 18.53 19.93
N SER A 131 -0.84 19.67 19.68
CA SER A 131 -1.56 19.94 18.44
C SER A 131 -0.62 19.67 17.26
N THR A 132 -0.84 18.54 16.58
CA THR A 132 0.09 17.97 15.61
C THR A 132 0.09 18.83 14.36
N HIS A 133 1.01 19.78 14.36
CA HIS A 133 1.35 20.71 13.28
C HIS A 133 0.19 21.56 12.77
N LYS A 134 0.37 22.88 12.89
CA LYS A 134 -0.55 23.95 12.46
C LYS A 134 -0.86 23.96 10.94
N ASN A 135 -0.23 23.05 10.19
CA ASN A 135 -0.30 22.85 8.74
C ASN A 135 -0.77 21.43 8.36
N MET A 136 -1.26 20.63 9.31
CA MET A 136 -1.80 19.30 9.02
C MET A 136 -3.13 19.48 8.27
N ALA A 137 -3.09 19.30 6.96
CA ALA A 137 -4.27 19.37 6.10
C ALA A 137 -5.31 18.36 6.60
N ARG A 138 -6.57 18.77 6.70
CA ARG A 138 -7.68 17.83 6.90
C ARG A 138 -7.67 16.82 5.75
N ASP A 139 -8.00 15.56 6.02
CA ASP A 139 -7.99 14.48 5.02
C ASP A 139 -8.86 14.78 3.78
N GLU A 140 -9.88 15.62 3.98
CA GLU A 140 -10.76 16.20 2.94
C GLU A 140 -10.01 17.05 1.89
N HIS A 141 -8.75 17.46 2.16
CA HIS A 141 -7.86 18.18 1.24
C HIS A 141 -6.60 17.39 0.85
N LEU A 142 -6.43 16.15 1.34
CA LEU A 142 -5.27 15.34 0.98
C LEU A 142 -5.38 14.91 -0.49
N THR A 143 -4.45 15.35 -1.33
CA THR A 143 -4.41 14.93 -2.75
C THR A 143 -4.09 13.45 -2.87
N TRP A 144 -4.58 12.76 -3.91
CA TRP A 144 -4.22 11.36 -4.14
C TRP A 144 -2.70 11.13 -4.24
N ARG A 145 -1.97 12.08 -4.84
CA ARG A 145 -0.50 12.08 -4.88
C ARG A 145 0.13 12.07 -3.49
N GLN A 146 -0.40 12.82 -2.52
CA GLN A 146 0.09 12.79 -1.14
C GLN A 146 -0.27 11.48 -0.44
N PHE A 147 -1.44 10.92 -0.71
CA PHE A 147 -1.86 9.60 -0.21
C PHE A 147 -0.95 8.47 -0.72
N SER A 148 -0.63 8.43 -2.02
CA SER A 148 0.30 7.45 -2.61
C SER A 148 1.72 7.58 -2.06
N LEU A 149 2.26 8.80 -1.96
CA LEU A 149 3.57 9.06 -1.34
C LEU A 149 3.59 8.65 0.15
N GLY A 150 2.51 8.94 0.88
CA GLY A 150 2.32 8.51 2.27
C GLY A 150 2.29 7.00 2.42
N SER A 151 1.58 6.31 1.52
CA SER A 151 1.46 4.83 1.49
C SER A 151 2.81 4.16 1.22
N ASN A 152 3.59 4.69 0.27
CA ASN A 152 4.95 4.23 0.01
C ASN A 152 5.89 4.42 1.22
N ARG A 153 5.80 5.57 1.90
CA ARG A 153 6.57 5.79 3.14
C ARG A 153 6.11 4.86 4.27
N TYR A 154 4.81 4.64 4.40
CA TYR A 154 4.22 3.75 5.39
C TYR A 154 4.72 2.31 5.24
N ILE A 155 4.78 1.78 4.01
CA ILE A 155 5.36 0.45 3.73
C ILE A 155 6.84 0.37 4.19
N LYS A 156 7.62 1.43 3.99
CA LYS A 156 9.03 1.46 4.46
C LYS A 156 9.14 1.42 5.99
N GLU A 157 8.27 2.13 6.71
CA GLU A 157 8.30 2.14 8.18
C GLU A 157 7.81 0.82 8.80
N ILE A 158 6.80 0.14 8.24
CA ILE A 158 6.38 -1.19 8.75
C ILE A 158 7.47 -2.25 8.54
N VAL A 159 8.22 -2.18 7.43
CA VAL A 159 9.38 -3.06 7.19
C VAL A 159 10.49 -2.76 8.19
N ARG A 160 10.82 -1.49 8.43
CA ARG A 160 11.79 -1.08 9.46
C ARG A 160 11.36 -1.52 10.88
N ALA A 161 10.06 -1.50 11.16
CA ALA A 161 9.48 -1.98 12.42
C ALA A 161 9.41 -3.52 12.55
N GLY A 162 9.93 -4.28 11.57
CA GLY A 162 10.04 -5.74 11.66
C GLY A 162 8.70 -6.48 11.50
N TRP A 163 7.72 -5.90 10.81
CA TRP A 163 6.42 -6.53 10.61
C TRP A 163 6.51 -7.85 9.82
N PRO A 164 5.69 -8.87 10.13
CA PRO A 164 5.65 -10.12 9.37
C PRO A 164 5.46 -9.88 7.87
N ARG A 165 6.30 -10.53 7.05
CA ARG A 165 6.33 -10.34 5.59
C ARG A 165 4.96 -10.51 4.91
N VAL A 166 4.13 -11.44 5.41
CA VAL A 166 2.75 -11.66 4.94
C VAL A 166 1.87 -10.41 5.09
N HIS A 167 2.03 -9.65 6.18
CA HIS A 167 1.28 -8.42 6.41
C HIS A 167 1.80 -7.26 5.55
N VAL A 168 3.11 -7.19 5.33
CA VAL A 168 3.73 -6.23 4.41
C VAL A 168 3.24 -6.48 2.98
N GLU A 169 3.30 -7.72 2.49
CA GLU A 169 2.85 -8.10 1.15
C GLU A 169 1.36 -7.81 0.94
N ALA A 170 0.49 -8.14 1.92
CA ALA A 170 -0.92 -7.84 1.84
C ALA A 170 -1.21 -6.33 1.77
N LEU A 171 -0.48 -5.51 2.54
CA LEU A 171 -0.58 -4.04 2.47
C LEU A 171 -0.07 -3.50 1.13
N THR A 172 1.07 -4.00 0.61
CA THR A 172 1.59 -3.60 -0.70
C THR A 172 0.62 -3.95 -1.83
N GLN A 173 0.04 -5.15 -1.82
CA GLN A 173 -0.98 -5.56 -2.80
C GLN A 173 -2.26 -4.71 -2.70
N PHE A 174 -2.69 -4.35 -1.49
CA PHE A 174 -3.83 -3.47 -1.26
C PHE A 174 -3.62 -2.08 -1.85
N PHE A 175 -2.50 -1.42 -1.54
CA PHE A 175 -2.21 -0.09 -2.08
C PHE A 175 -2.07 -0.12 -3.61
N TYR A 176 -1.41 -1.14 -4.17
CA TYR A 176 -1.35 -1.34 -5.62
C TYR A 176 -2.76 -1.49 -6.24
N SER A 177 -3.62 -2.32 -5.64
CA SER A 177 -4.99 -2.55 -6.15
C SER A 177 -5.85 -1.29 -6.08
N LEU A 178 -5.60 -0.39 -5.13
CA LEU A 178 -6.26 0.92 -5.06
C LEU A 178 -5.76 1.89 -6.13
N GLU A 179 -4.47 1.90 -6.44
CA GLU A 179 -3.89 2.75 -7.50
C GLU A 179 -4.31 2.32 -8.92
N GLN A 180 -4.56 1.02 -9.12
CA GLN A 180 -5.08 0.46 -10.38
C GLN A 180 -6.62 0.48 -10.49
N HIS A 181 -7.34 1.02 -9.51
CA HIS A 181 -8.81 0.98 -9.50
C HIS A 181 -9.44 1.99 -10.47
N ASP A 182 -10.47 1.61 -11.22
CA ASP A 182 -11.10 2.48 -12.25
C ASP A 182 -11.54 3.85 -11.72
N LEU A 183 -11.97 3.92 -10.45
CA LEU A 183 -12.35 5.17 -9.78
C LEU A 183 -11.19 6.18 -9.63
N HIS A 184 -9.93 5.76 -9.68
CA HIS A 184 -8.79 6.68 -9.68
C HIS A 184 -8.72 7.48 -10.99
N ASN A 185 -9.18 6.90 -12.11
CA ASN A 185 -9.27 7.59 -13.40
C ASN A 185 -10.53 8.48 -13.54
N ILE A 186 -11.36 8.55 -12.49
CA ILE A 186 -12.51 9.46 -12.42
C ILE A 186 -12.13 10.67 -11.55
N GLU A 187 -11.66 11.72 -12.22
CA GLU A 187 -11.13 12.93 -11.60
C GLU A 187 -12.12 13.58 -10.61
N GLY A 188 -11.63 13.96 -9.43
CA GLY A 188 -12.39 14.69 -8.40
C GLY A 188 -13.03 13.80 -7.33
N ASP A 189 -14.17 13.17 -7.62
CA ASP A 189 -14.94 12.44 -6.58
C ASP A 189 -14.44 11.01 -6.32
N GLY A 190 -13.87 10.34 -7.33
CA GLY A 190 -13.39 8.96 -7.20
C GLY A 190 -12.24 8.81 -6.22
N GLU A 191 -11.23 9.69 -6.30
CA GLU A 191 -10.11 9.76 -5.34
C GLU A 191 -10.58 9.91 -3.88
N ASN A 192 -11.64 10.69 -3.64
CA ASN A 192 -12.17 10.93 -2.30
C ASN A 192 -12.83 9.68 -1.72
N ILE A 193 -13.61 8.96 -2.53
CA ILE A 193 -14.22 7.68 -2.16
C ILE A 193 -13.13 6.64 -1.87
N LEU A 194 -12.10 6.54 -2.72
CA LEU A 194 -10.99 5.60 -2.54
C LEU A 194 -10.19 5.87 -1.27
N LYS A 195 -9.91 7.14 -0.92
CA LYS A 195 -9.23 7.49 0.35
C LYS A 195 -10.06 7.07 1.58
N ILE A 196 -11.38 7.33 1.58
CA ILE A 196 -12.27 6.96 2.70
C ILE A 196 -12.38 5.43 2.83
N TYR A 197 -12.47 4.72 1.70
CA TYR A 197 -12.40 3.26 1.66
C TYR A 197 -11.08 2.75 2.23
N ALA A 198 -9.95 3.32 1.79
CA ALA A 198 -8.63 2.92 2.24
C ALA A 198 -8.44 3.09 3.76
N ASP A 199 -8.94 4.18 4.33
CA ASP A 199 -8.83 4.41 5.77
C ASP A 199 -9.69 3.45 6.60
N ARG A 200 -10.95 3.25 6.20
CA ARG A 200 -11.85 2.31 6.88
C ARG A 200 -11.33 0.88 6.84
N ILE A 201 -10.92 0.40 5.67
CA ILE A 201 -10.46 -0.98 5.47
C ILE A 201 -9.15 -1.24 6.22
N ARG A 202 -8.18 -0.31 6.19
CA ARG A 202 -6.99 -0.41 7.04
C ARG A 202 -7.38 -0.44 8.51
N SER A 203 -8.24 0.47 8.98
CA SER A 203 -8.64 0.53 10.39
C SER A 203 -9.30 -0.77 10.87
N GLU A 204 -10.21 -1.36 10.08
CA GLU A 204 -10.84 -2.65 10.41
C GLU A 204 -9.87 -3.84 10.33
N TRP A 205 -8.97 -3.84 9.35
CA TRP A 205 -7.91 -4.85 9.27
C TRP A 205 -6.98 -4.78 10.49
N PHE A 206 -6.55 -3.58 10.88
CA PHE A 206 -5.74 -3.34 12.09
C PHE A 206 -6.45 -3.80 13.37
N ARG A 207 -7.78 -3.63 13.47
CA ARG A 207 -8.59 -4.11 14.61
C ARG A 207 -8.77 -5.63 14.63
N THR A 208 -8.70 -6.29 13.48
CA THR A 208 -8.91 -7.74 13.34
C THR A 208 -7.61 -8.55 13.32
N LEU A 209 -6.44 -7.90 13.25
CA LEU A 209 -5.13 -8.55 13.47
C LEU A 209 -5.11 -9.32 14.80
N GLY A 210 -4.74 -10.59 14.75
CA GLY A 210 -4.73 -11.49 15.92
C GLY A 210 -6.07 -12.12 16.28
N SER A 211 -7.16 -11.78 15.60
CA SER A 211 -8.48 -12.41 15.76
C SER A 211 -8.76 -13.45 14.67
N SER A 212 -9.68 -14.38 14.91
CA SER A 212 -10.16 -15.34 13.89
C SER A 212 -10.95 -14.69 12.75
N GLN A 213 -11.22 -13.38 12.84
CA GLN A 213 -11.84 -12.54 11.82
C GLN A 213 -10.82 -11.80 10.94
N SER A 214 -9.52 -12.14 11.03
CA SER A 214 -8.49 -11.55 10.17
C SER A 214 -8.76 -11.90 8.69
N PHE A 215 -8.96 -10.87 7.86
CA PHE A 215 -9.22 -11.00 6.43
C PHE A 215 -8.01 -10.52 5.60
N ASN A 216 -7.95 -10.93 4.33
CA ASN A 216 -6.90 -10.45 3.41
C ASN A 216 -7.28 -9.06 2.88
N ILE A 217 -6.58 -8.03 3.38
CA ILE A 217 -6.76 -6.63 2.97
C ILE A 217 -6.53 -6.39 1.47
N ALA A 218 -5.76 -7.24 0.78
CA ALA A 218 -5.50 -7.10 -0.65
C ALA A 218 -6.75 -7.26 -1.54
N ILE A 219 -7.81 -7.92 -1.05
CA ILE A 219 -9.04 -8.13 -1.80
C ILE A 219 -9.95 -6.90 -1.60
N ILE A 220 -10.16 -6.13 -2.66
CA ILE A 220 -11.08 -4.99 -2.64
C ILE A 220 -12.53 -5.51 -2.61
N GLU A 221 -13.27 -5.18 -1.54
CA GLU A 221 -14.68 -5.57 -1.43
C GLU A 221 -15.60 -4.46 -1.97
N GLU A 222 -16.04 -4.63 -3.21
CA GLU A 222 -16.88 -3.68 -3.95
C GLU A 222 -18.11 -3.21 -3.15
N LYS A 223 -18.75 -4.11 -2.38
CA LYS A 223 -19.92 -3.81 -1.53
C LYS A 223 -19.65 -2.69 -0.51
N ILE A 224 -18.48 -2.72 0.14
CA ILE A 224 -18.08 -1.68 1.09
C ILE A 224 -17.83 -0.38 0.34
N MET A 225 -17.25 -0.45 -0.86
CA MET A 225 -16.99 0.71 -1.71
C MET A 225 -18.28 1.37 -2.22
N SER A 226 -19.29 0.60 -2.66
CA SER A 226 -20.61 1.12 -3.04
C SER A 226 -21.27 1.84 -1.85
N LYS A 227 -21.25 1.24 -0.66
CA LYS A 227 -21.79 1.87 0.55
C LYS A 227 -21.09 3.19 0.90
N ILE A 228 -19.75 3.24 0.78
CA ILE A 228 -18.98 4.47 1.01
C ILE A 228 -19.28 5.53 -0.06
N SER A 229 -19.46 5.12 -1.31
CA SER A 229 -19.90 6.00 -2.39
C SER A 229 -21.26 6.62 -2.10
N ASP A 230 -22.25 5.82 -1.69
CA ASP A 230 -23.59 6.30 -1.31
C ASP A 230 -23.54 7.25 -0.10
N GLU A 231 -22.76 6.92 0.94
CA GLU A 231 -22.53 7.79 2.10
C GLU A 231 -21.87 9.13 1.69
N TYR A 232 -20.86 9.08 0.80
CA TYR A 232 -20.15 10.26 0.30
C TYR A 232 -21.07 11.16 -0.54
N PHE A 233 -21.84 10.60 -1.48
CA PHE A 233 -22.80 11.37 -2.27
C PHE A 233 -23.95 11.91 -1.41
N THR A 234 -24.39 11.18 -0.39
CA THR A 234 -25.38 11.67 0.58
C THR A 234 -24.85 12.85 1.39
N LYS A 235 -23.62 12.75 1.93
CA LYS A 235 -22.93 13.86 2.64
C LYS A 235 -22.78 15.06 1.71
N LYS A 236 -22.32 14.86 0.46
CA LYS A 236 -22.13 15.92 -0.54
C LYS A 236 -23.44 16.64 -0.87
N ARG A 237 -24.55 15.91 -1.11
CA ARG A 237 -25.89 16.51 -1.32
C ARG A 237 -26.37 17.29 -0.09
N SER A 238 -26.16 16.76 1.12
CA SER A 238 -26.56 17.45 2.37
C SER A 238 -25.73 18.71 2.67
N SER A 239 -24.53 18.82 2.09
CA SER A 239 -23.61 19.94 2.29
C SER A 239 -23.70 21.01 1.19
N GLN A 240 -24.51 20.80 0.15
CA GLN A 240 -24.70 21.76 -0.92
C GLN A 240 -25.86 22.70 -0.57
N PRO A 241 -25.66 24.02 -0.47
CA PRO A 241 -26.74 24.96 -0.15
C PRO A 241 -27.83 24.92 -1.24
N PRO A 242 -29.10 25.21 -0.90
CA PRO A 242 -30.17 25.22 -1.88
C PRO A 242 -29.85 26.21 -3.00
N VAL A 243 -29.90 25.72 -4.24
CA VAL A 243 -29.74 26.56 -5.42
C VAL A 243 -30.97 27.45 -5.51
N GLU A 244 -30.84 28.73 -5.12
CA GLU A 244 -31.89 29.71 -5.39
C GLU A 244 -32.07 29.81 -6.91
N LEU A 245 -33.21 29.28 -7.36
CA LEU A 245 -33.68 29.43 -8.73
C LEU A 245 -34.06 30.89 -8.94
N SER A 246 -33.09 31.71 -9.36
CA SER A 246 -33.32 33.04 -9.88
C SER A 246 -34.07 32.94 -11.22
N PHE A 247 -35.38 32.71 -11.14
CA PHE A 247 -36.30 32.92 -12.25
C PHE A 247 -36.17 34.37 -12.71
N ARG A 248 -35.98 34.55 -14.02
CA ARG A 248 -35.81 35.84 -14.69
C ARG A 248 -36.80 35.94 -15.84
#